data_AF-F6GEN6-F1
#
_entry.id   AF-F6GEN6-F1
#
_cell.length_a   1.000
_cell.length_b   1.000
_cell.length_c   1.000
_cell.angle_alpha   90.00
_cell.angle_beta   90.00
_cell.angle_gamma   90.00
#
_symmetry.space_group_name_H-M   'P 1'
#
loop_
_entity.id
_entity.type
_entity.pdbx_description
1 polymer ?
#
loop_
_entity_poly.entity_id
_entity_poly.type
_entity_poly.pdbx_seq_one_letter_code
_entity_poly.pdbx_strand_id
1 'polypeptide(L)' 'MARAMFEYTKTVLNKVSFDANLFCKEVQKALQRLLPYEIEELKIYIQSLVHDNPDLNQCLIYLKA' A
#
# COMPACT_ATOMS: atom_id res chain seq x y z
N MET A 1 -18.13 2.28 9.84
CA MET A 1 -18.13 2.61 8.41
C MET A 1 -17.03 3.59 7.97
N ALA A 2 -16.38 4.33 8.89
CA ALA A 2 -15.39 5.37 8.55
C ALA A 2 -14.04 4.87 7.96
N ARG A 3 -13.76 3.56 7.92
CA ARG A 3 -12.49 2.99 7.41
C ARG A 3 -12.65 2.01 6.24
N ALA A 4 -13.84 2.00 5.61
CA ALA A 4 -14.12 1.03 4.55
C ALA A 4 -13.12 1.15 3.39
N MET A 5 -12.68 2.37 3.07
CA MET A 5 -11.73 2.61 1.99
C MET A 5 -10.31 2.13 2.33
N PHE A 6 -9.89 2.29 3.58
CA PHE A 6 -8.60 1.81 4.06
C PHE A 6 -8.54 0.27 4.09
N GLU A 7 -9.56 -0.40 4.63
CA GLU A 7 -9.62 -1.87 4.65
C GLU A 7 -9.73 -2.47 3.24
N TYR A 8 -10.48 -1.81 2.34
CA TYR A 8 -10.51 -2.17 0.92
C TYR A 8 -9.11 -2.08 0.31
N THR A 9 -8.39 -0.98 0.57
CA THR A 9 -7.04 -0.77 0.07
C THR A 9 -6.09 -1.87 0.55
N LYS A 10 -6.08 -2.20 1.85
CA LYS A 10 -5.27 -3.30 2.39
C LYS A 10 -5.57 -4.63 1.70
N THR A 11 -6.85 -4.93 1.49
CA THR A 11 -7.27 -6.16 0.81
C THR A 11 -6.76 -6.20 -0.63
N VAL A 12 -6.84 -5.09 -1.37
CA VAL A 12 -6.33 -5.01 -2.75
C VAL A 12 -4.82 -5.18 -2.76
N LEU A 13 -4.08 -4.43 -1.93
CA LEU A 13 -2.62 -4.52 -1.84
C LEU A 13 -2.14 -5.93 -1.49
N ASN A 14 -2.81 -6.60 -0.55
CA ASN A 14 -2.49 -7.98 -0.21
C ASN A 14 -2.70 -8.93 -1.39
N LYS A 15 -3.80 -8.75 -2.14
CA LYS A 15 -4.11 -9.58 -3.31
C LYS A 15 -3.13 -9.39 -4.45
N VAL A 16 -2.58 -8.19 -4.64
CA VAL A 16 -1.63 -7.89 -5.73
C VAL A 16 -0.17 -7.98 -5.28
N SER A 17 0.09 -8.37 -4.03
CA SER A 17 1.44 -8.47 -3.45
C SER A 17 2.36 -9.49 -4.12
N PHE A 18 1.82 -10.36 -4.99
CA PHE A 18 2.59 -11.31 -5.80
C PHE A 18 3.28 -10.66 -7.01
N ASP A 19 2.85 -9.47 -7.45
CA ASP A 19 3.42 -8.76 -8.59
C ASP A 19 3.78 -7.33 -8.17
N ALA A 20 5.07 -7.05 -8.09
CA ALA A 20 5.56 -5.75 -7.63
C ALA A 20 5.18 -4.58 -8.56
N ASN A 21 5.06 -4.81 -9.88
CA ASN A 21 4.65 -3.75 -10.81
C ASN A 21 3.17 -3.39 -10.61
N LEU A 22 2.32 -4.40 -10.41
CA LEU A 22 0.90 -4.18 -10.12
C LEU A 22 0.72 -3.55 -8.73
N PHE A 23 1.47 -4.03 -7.73
CA PHE A 23 1.47 -3.50 -6.38
C PHE A 23 1.81 -2.00 -6.37
N CYS A 24 2.89 -1.59 -7.03
CA CYS A 24 3.28 -0.18 -7.15
C CYS A 24 2.13 0.70 -7.70
N LYS A 25 1.42 0.24 -8.73
CA LYS A 25 0.29 0.98 -9.32
C LYS A 25 -0.87 1.13 -8.33
N GLU A 26 -1.19 0.07 -7.58
CA GLU A 26 -2.24 0.13 -6.56
C GLU A 26 -1.84 0.99 -5.35
N VAL A 27 -0.56 1.00 -4.96
CA VAL A 27 -0.04 1.93 -3.93
C VAL A 27 -0.23 3.38 -4.37
N GLN A 28 0.10 3.73 -5.61
CA GLN A 28 -0.11 5.09 -6.11
C GLN A 28 -1.59 5.48 -6.12
N LYS A 29 -2.49 4.56 -6.50
CA LYS A 29 -3.95 4.81 -6.42
C LYS A 29 -4.43 4.99 -4.99
N ALA A 30 -3.89 4.23 -4.04
CA ALA A 30 -4.21 4.35 -2.63
C ALA A 30 -3.81 5.73 -2.09
N LEU A 31 -2.61 6.21 -2.41
CA LEU A 31 -2.11 7.52 -1.99
C LEU A 31 -2.98 8.68 -2.48
N GLN A 32 -3.66 8.54 -3.62
CA GLN A 32 -4.57 9.56 -4.15
C GLN A 32 -5.98 9.52 -3.51
N ARG A 33 -6.35 8.40 -2.89
CA ARG A 33 -7.73 8.15 -2.41
C ARG A 33 -7.85 8.25 -0.89
N LEU A 34 -6.79 7.92 -0.17
CA LEU A 34 -6.76 7.87 1.28
C LEU A 34 -6.49 9.24 1.89
N LEU A 35 -6.98 9.41 3.12
CA LEU A 35 -6.69 10.60 3.91
C LEU A 35 -5.24 10.56 4.43
N PRO A 36 -4.62 11.72 4.74
CA PRO A 36 -3.21 11.77 5.16
C PRO A 36 -2.87 10.83 6.33
N TYR A 37 -3.74 10.72 7.33
CA TYR A 37 -3.52 9.82 8.47
C TYR A 37 -3.60 8.33 8.07
N GLU A 38 -4.48 7.99 7.13
CA GLU A 38 -4.60 6.61 6.61
C GLU A 38 -3.36 6.24 5.79
N ILE A 39 -2.75 7.21 5.11
CA ILE A 39 -1.49 7.00 4.39
C ILE A 39 -0.35 6.66 5.36
N GLU A 40 -0.28 7.31 6.53
CA GLU A 40 0.70 6.95 7.56
C GLU A 40 0.51 5.51 8.07
N GLU A 41 -0.73 5.11 8.35
CA GLU A 41 -1.07 3.72 8.69
C GLU A 41 -0.71 2.76 7.53
N LEU A 42 -0.94 3.17 6.28
CA LEU A 42 -0.63 2.39 5.10
C LEU A 42 0.88 2.15 4.94
N LYS A 43 1.71 3.15 5.27
CA LYS A 43 3.18 3.02 5.21
C LYS A 43 3.66 1.88 6.11
N ILE A 44 3.13 1.78 7.33
CA ILE A 44 3.46 0.71 8.29
C ILE A 44 3.03 -0.65 7.74
N TYR A 45 1.82 -0.73 7.15
CA TYR A 45 1.32 -1.96 6.56
C TYR A 45 2.18 -2.43 5.36
N ILE A 46 2.56 -1.51 4.46
CA ILE A 46 3.41 -1.85 3.31
C ILE A 46 4.79 -2.32 3.79
N GLN A 47 5.35 -1.69 4.83
CA GLN A 47 6.61 -2.15 5.41
C GLN A 47 6.54 -3.59 5.92
N SER A 48 5.43 -4.01 6.53
CA SER A 48 5.24 -5.43 6.89
C SER A 48 5.18 -6.35 5.66
N LEU A 49 4.50 -5.95 4.59
CA LEU A 49 4.45 -6.75 3.35
C LEU A 49 5.82 -6.84 2.66
N VAL A 50 6.62 -5.78 2.70
CA VAL A 50 7.98 -5.77 2.14
C VAL A 50 8.93 -6.66 2.96
N HIS A 51 8.69 -6.80 4.27
CA HIS A 51 9.45 -7.73 5.10
C HIS A 51 9.25 -9.19 4.63
N ASP A 52 8.02 -9.56 4.31
CA ASP A 52 7.69 -10.90 3.81
C ASP A 52 8.09 -11.07 2.33
N ASN A 53 7.93 -10.02 1.51
CA ASN A 53 8.23 -10.01 0.07
C ASN A 53 9.14 -8.83 -0.31
N PRO A 54 10.48 -9.03 -0.29
CA PRO A 54 11.44 -7.95 -0.53
C PRO A 54 11.34 -7.31 -1.93
N ASP A 55 10.76 -8.00 -2.90
CA ASP A 55 10.52 -7.47 -4.26
C ASP A 55 9.61 -6.24 -4.29
N LEU A 56 8.75 -6.08 -3.26
CA LEU A 56 7.85 -4.94 -3.10
C LEU A 56 8.58 -3.66 -2.68
N ASN A 57 9.84 -3.76 -2.26
CA ASN A 57 10.66 -2.63 -1.80
C ASN A 57 10.75 -1.51 -2.84
N GLN A 58 10.72 -1.86 -4.13
CA GLN A 58 10.72 -0.88 -5.23
C GLN A 58 9.53 0.10 -5.17
N CYS A 59 8.42 -0.28 -4.53
CA CYS A 59 7.24 0.56 -4.41
C CYS A 59 7.32 1.54 -3.23
N LEU A 60 8.28 1.37 -2.31
CA LEU A 60 8.50 2.32 -1.21
C LEU A 60 8.95 3.70 -1.69
N ILE A 61 9.46 3.82 -2.93
CA ILE A 61 9.84 5.11 -3.52
C ILE A 61 8.67 6.10 -3.53
N TYR A 62 7.44 5.60 -3.67
CA TYR A 62 6.23 6.42 -3.71
C TYR A 62 5.77 6.90 -2.32
N LEU A 63 6.31 6.31 -1.25
CA LEU A 63 5.94 6.63 0.14
C LEU A 63 6.87 7.67 0.80
N LYS A 64 7.95 8.07 0.11
CA LYS A 64 8.95 9.04 0.58
C LYS A 64 8.64 10.50 0.21
N ALA A 65 7.52 10.75 -0.47
CA ALA A 65 7.04 12.08 -0.80
C ALA A 65 6.33 12.73 0.40
#